data_AF-A0AAU5L7C0-F1
#
_entry.id   AF-A0AAU5L7C0-F1
#
_cell.length_a   1.000
_cell.length_b   1.000
_cell.length_c   1.000
_cell.angle_alpha   90.00
_cell.angle_beta   90.00
_cell.angle_gamma   90.00
#
_symmetry.space_group_name_H-M   'P 1'
#
loop_
_entity.id
_entity.type
_entity.pdbx_description
1 polymer ?
#
loop_
_entity_poly.entity_id
_entity_poly.type
_entity_poly.pdbx_seq_one_letter_code
_entity_poly.pdbx_strand_id
1 'polypeptide(L)'
;MTAVGGTATTAAPAGPVPRPVAAGPAPLGTPEQRYRMLRLIRGFEEQALTLVKSGVITGGIHPYIGQEAVAVGVCAALGPGDRLTSTHRGHGHVLARGVDPRRLLAELAGRVDGLNRGRGGSMHAADLSLGILGANGIVGAGAPIAVGAAWAARQAGDDRVAVSFFGDGALNQGVLLESFNLAAMWRLPVVFVCENNGYATTLPAATAVAGSAVGRAAAFGIPAVTVDGMDTEAVRAAAEEAVARARSGGGPGFLECRTYRFEGHHTMERRMKLRYRTPEEVADWRARDPLPRAAAAIGEVRAAELDASVAAELAAAEQFALASELPDLEGALDYLYADGRRPRAGATG
;
A
#
# COMPACT_ATOMS: atom_id res chain seq x y z
N MET A 1 47.03 -40.31 -24.79
CA MET A 1 46.49 -39.61 -23.60
C MET A 1 45.52 -38.56 -24.08
N THR A 2 44.25 -38.95 -24.17
CA THR A 2 43.14 -38.12 -24.64
C THR A 2 42.66 -37.23 -23.49
N ALA A 3 42.74 -35.91 -23.65
CA ALA A 3 42.16 -34.95 -22.73
C ALA A 3 40.68 -34.75 -23.11
N VAL A 4 39.79 -35.11 -22.20
CA VAL A 4 38.34 -34.98 -22.34
C VAL A 4 37.95 -33.53 -22.01
N GLY A 5 37.48 -32.79 -23.01
CA GLY A 5 36.85 -31.49 -22.84
C GLY A 5 35.45 -31.66 -22.27
N GLY A 6 35.26 -31.26 -21.02
CA GLY A 6 33.93 -31.15 -20.40
C GLY A 6 33.29 -29.83 -20.81
N THR A 7 32.28 -29.90 -21.68
CA THR A 7 31.39 -28.77 -21.95
C THR A 7 30.51 -28.53 -20.74
N ALA A 8 30.68 -27.39 -20.07
CA ALA A 8 29.77 -26.93 -19.03
C ALA A 8 28.43 -26.56 -19.69
N THR A 9 27.44 -27.42 -19.53
CA THR A 9 26.06 -27.17 -19.92
C THR A 9 25.50 -26.10 -18.99
N THR A 10 25.43 -24.85 -19.45
CA THR A 10 24.66 -23.80 -18.77
C THR A 10 23.21 -24.24 -18.71
N ALA A 11 22.72 -24.56 -17.51
CA ALA A 11 21.31 -24.82 -17.28
C ALA A 11 20.51 -23.59 -17.71
N ALA A 12 19.46 -23.81 -18.52
CA ALA A 12 18.53 -22.75 -18.86
C ALA A 12 17.92 -22.17 -17.55
N PRO A 13 17.71 -20.85 -17.46
CA PRO A 13 17.07 -20.27 -16.29
C PRO A 13 15.74 -20.97 -16.06
N ALA A 14 15.46 -21.35 -14.82
CA ALA A 14 14.20 -21.95 -14.43
C ALA A 14 13.05 -21.14 -15.05
N GLY A 15 12.21 -21.82 -15.83
CA GLY A 15 11.06 -21.19 -16.47
C GLY A 15 10.22 -20.42 -15.46
N PRO A 16 9.45 -19.41 -15.88
CA PRO A 16 8.66 -18.61 -14.95
C PRO A 16 7.81 -19.54 -14.09
N VAL A 17 8.05 -19.53 -12.77
CA VAL A 17 7.14 -20.14 -11.79
C VAL A 17 5.74 -19.61 -12.13
N PRO A 18 4.75 -20.50 -12.38
CA PRO A 18 3.42 -20.07 -12.79
C PRO A 18 2.91 -19.06 -11.78
N ARG A 19 2.59 -17.84 -12.25
CA ARG A 19 1.85 -16.88 -11.40
C ARG A 19 0.56 -17.58 -11.00
N PRO A 20 0.24 -17.72 -9.70
CA PRO A 20 -1.06 -18.21 -9.28
C PRO A 20 -2.14 -17.39 -9.99
N VAL A 21 -3.22 -18.06 -10.42
CA VAL A 21 -4.40 -17.36 -10.95
C VAL A 21 -4.83 -16.36 -9.88
N ALA A 22 -4.77 -15.07 -10.22
CA ALA A 22 -5.04 -14.01 -9.27
C ALA A 22 -6.46 -14.19 -8.72
N ALA A 23 -6.58 -14.31 -7.39
CA ALA A 23 -7.85 -14.01 -6.76
C ALA A 23 -8.20 -12.56 -7.14
N GLY A 24 -9.46 -12.30 -7.50
CA GLY A 24 -9.91 -10.94 -7.77
C GLY A 24 -9.70 -10.02 -6.56
N PRO A 25 -10.03 -8.71 -6.68
CA PRO A 25 -9.90 -7.79 -5.56
C PRO A 25 -10.65 -8.33 -4.33
N ALA A 26 -10.16 -8.00 -3.13
CA ALA A 26 -10.78 -8.45 -1.89
C ALA A 26 -12.27 -8.07 -1.87
N PRO A 27 -13.17 -8.99 -1.46
CA PRO A 27 -14.58 -8.65 -1.36
C PRO A 27 -14.76 -7.77 -0.11
N LEU A 28 -15.17 -6.51 -0.31
CA LEU A 28 -15.34 -5.50 0.75
C LEU A 28 -16.78 -4.91 0.78
N GLY A 29 -17.74 -5.60 0.14
CA GLY A 29 -19.10 -5.11 -0.06
C GLY A 29 -19.98 -5.16 1.19
N THR A 30 -19.75 -6.13 2.09
CA THR A 30 -20.54 -6.26 3.34
C THR A 30 -19.80 -5.70 4.56
N PRO A 31 -20.52 -5.31 5.64
CA PRO A 31 -19.90 -4.90 6.89
C PRO A 31 -18.94 -5.96 7.48
N GLU A 32 -19.29 -7.25 7.40
CA GLU A 32 -18.45 -8.36 7.87
C GLU A 32 -17.16 -8.48 7.08
N GLN A 33 -17.24 -8.32 5.76
CA GLN A 33 -16.09 -8.32 4.87
C GLN A 33 -15.12 -7.17 5.19
N ARG A 34 -15.65 -5.97 5.43
CA ARG A 34 -14.85 -4.81 5.83
C ARG A 34 -14.25 -4.98 7.22
N TYR A 35 -15.02 -5.47 8.19
CA TYR A 35 -14.50 -5.77 9.53
C TYR A 35 -13.36 -6.79 9.48
N ARG A 36 -13.56 -7.91 8.76
CA ARG A 36 -12.52 -8.93 8.56
C ARG A 36 -11.25 -8.32 7.98
N MET A 37 -11.36 -7.42 6.99
CA MET A 37 -10.20 -6.76 6.40
C MET A 37 -9.52 -5.80 7.37
N LEU A 38 -10.27 -5.00 8.14
CA LEU A 38 -9.69 -4.16 9.20
C LEU A 38 -8.88 -5.00 10.18
N ARG A 39 -9.44 -6.14 10.61
CA ARG A 39 -8.76 -7.06 11.54
C ARG A 39 -7.54 -7.71 10.91
N LEU A 40 -7.63 -8.14 9.64
CA LEU A 40 -6.52 -8.73 8.91
C LEU A 40 -5.35 -7.75 8.81
N ILE A 41 -5.61 -6.49 8.45
CA ILE A 41 -4.57 -5.45 8.38
C ILE A 41 -3.94 -5.22 9.75
N ARG A 42 -4.74 -5.04 10.81
CA ARG A 42 -4.24 -4.85 12.19
C ARG A 42 -3.36 -6.02 12.62
N GLY A 43 -3.85 -7.25 12.49
CA GLY A 43 -3.13 -8.44 12.92
C GLY A 43 -1.88 -8.70 12.08
N PHE A 44 -1.93 -8.44 10.77
CA PHE A 44 -0.76 -8.53 9.89
C PHE A 44 0.36 -7.60 10.38
N GLU A 45 0.01 -6.34 10.69
CA GLU A 45 0.97 -5.35 11.18
C GLU A 45 1.55 -5.73 12.55
N GLU A 46 0.72 -6.21 13.48
CA GLU A 46 1.15 -6.72 14.79
C GLU A 46 2.13 -7.90 14.67
N GLN A 47 1.87 -8.80 13.73
CA GLN A 47 2.75 -9.93 13.43
C GLN A 47 4.05 -9.48 12.76
N ALA A 48 3.99 -8.57 11.79
CA ALA A 48 5.15 -7.99 11.14
C ALA A 48 6.06 -7.26 12.15
N LEU A 49 5.48 -6.52 13.10
CA LEU A 49 6.22 -5.92 14.22
C LEU A 49 6.96 -6.96 15.06
N THR A 50 6.35 -8.11 15.32
CA THR A 50 6.97 -9.22 16.06
C THR A 50 8.14 -9.81 15.28
N LEU A 51 8.00 -10.01 13.98
CA LEU A 51 9.06 -10.53 13.11
C LEU A 51 10.22 -9.54 12.90
N VAL A 52 9.96 -8.23 12.93
CA VAL A 52 11.03 -7.22 13.01
C VAL A 52 11.79 -7.33 14.33
N LYS A 53 11.07 -7.55 15.43
CA LYS A 53 11.69 -7.69 16.77
C LYS A 53 12.55 -8.95 16.86
N SER A 54 12.14 -10.06 16.24
CA SER A 54 12.92 -11.31 16.20
C SER A 54 14.07 -11.28 15.19
N GLY A 55 14.09 -10.30 14.28
CA GLY A 55 15.11 -10.16 13.23
C GLY A 55 14.83 -10.97 11.97
N VAL A 56 13.68 -11.65 11.88
CA VAL A 56 13.25 -12.34 10.65
C VAL A 56 13.03 -11.34 9.51
N ILE A 57 12.30 -10.25 9.80
CA ILE A 57 12.22 -9.11 8.89
C ILE A 57 13.46 -8.24 9.12
N THR A 58 14.34 -8.22 8.14
CA THR A 58 15.57 -7.41 8.20
C THR A 58 15.26 -5.96 7.85
N GLY A 59 15.79 -5.02 8.65
CA GLY A 59 15.56 -3.59 8.48
C GLY A 59 14.38 -3.06 9.31
N GLY A 60 13.73 -2.02 8.81
CA GLY A 60 12.57 -1.40 9.46
C GLY A 60 11.34 -1.43 8.57
N ILE A 61 10.16 -1.49 9.19
CA ILE A 61 8.87 -1.33 8.53
C ILE A 61 8.18 -0.06 9.00
N HIS A 62 7.15 0.35 8.27
CA HIS A 62 6.30 1.49 8.58
C HIS A 62 4.89 0.97 8.89
N PRO A 63 4.51 0.79 10.17
CA PRO A 63 3.27 0.11 10.50
C PRO A 63 2.03 0.92 10.14
N TYR A 64 1.03 0.32 9.48
CA TYR A 64 -0.22 0.99 9.13
C TYR A 64 -1.28 1.02 10.26
N ILE A 65 -0.90 0.59 11.47
CA ILE A 65 -1.80 0.50 12.64
C ILE A 65 -2.43 1.87 12.97
N GLY A 66 -3.77 1.90 12.94
CA GLY A 66 -4.62 3.07 13.21
C GLY A 66 -5.20 3.74 11.97
N GLN A 67 -4.78 3.33 10.77
CA GLN A 67 -5.25 3.90 9.50
C GLN A 67 -6.08 2.92 8.66
N GLU A 68 -6.44 1.76 9.21
CA GLU A 68 -7.04 0.65 8.48
C GLU A 68 -8.35 1.03 7.76
N ALA A 69 -9.16 1.88 8.41
CA ALA A 69 -10.41 2.40 7.85
C ALA A 69 -10.22 3.14 6.52
N VAL A 70 -9.08 3.82 6.33
CA VAL A 70 -8.80 4.54 5.09
C VAL A 70 -8.58 3.57 3.93
N ALA A 71 -7.66 2.61 4.11
CA ALA A 71 -7.39 1.59 3.10
C ALA A 71 -8.64 0.78 2.74
N VAL A 72 -9.39 0.31 3.76
CA VAL A 72 -10.58 -0.51 3.56
C VAL A 72 -11.71 0.28 2.91
N GLY A 73 -11.99 1.50 3.39
CA GLY A 73 -13.05 2.34 2.84
C GLY A 73 -12.79 2.71 1.38
N VAL A 74 -11.57 3.14 1.04
CA VAL A 74 -11.22 3.50 -0.34
C VAL A 74 -11.23 2.28 -1.25
N CYS A 75 -10.62 1.15 -0.84
CA CYS A 75 -10.57 -0.03 -1.69
C CYS A 75 -11.94 -0.68 -1.91
N ALA A 76 -12.89 -0.51 -0.98
CA ALA A 76 -14.26 -0.97 -1.14
C ALA A 76 -15.01 -0.25 -2.28
N ALA A 77 -14.59 0.97 -2.64
CA ALA A 77 -15.15 1.72 -3.76
C ALA A 77 -14.57 1.36 -5.12
N LEU A 78 -13.51 0.53 -5.17
CA LEU A 78 -12.78 0.23 -6.41
C LEU A 78 -13.28 -1.02 -7.10
N GLY A 79 -13.50 -0.90 -8.41
CA GLY A 79 -13.88 -2.02 -9.27
C GLY A 79 -12.70 -2.91 -9.69
N PRO A 80 -12.99 -4.02 -10.37
CA PRO A 80 -11.97 -4.79 -11.09
C PRO A 80 -11.22 -3.91 -12.09
N GLY A 81 -9.90 -4.05 -12.16
CA GLY A 81 -9.06 -3.32 -13.11
C GLY A 81 -8.66 -1.90 -12.66
N ASP A 82 -9.36 -1.28 -11.71
CA ASP A 82 -8.91 -0.03 -11.09
C ASP A 82 -7.51 -0.19 -10.50
N ARG A 83 -6.76 0.90 -10.51
CA ARG A 83 -5.34 0.90 -10.15
C ARG A 83 -5.09 1.74 -8.92
N LEU A 84 -4.06 1.41 -8.18
CA LEU A 84 -3.59 2.24 -7.07
C LEU A 84 -2.08 2.33 -7.01
N THR A 85 -1.59 3.46 -6.54
CA THR A 85 -0.22 3.63 -6.05
C THR A 85 -0.28 3.84 -4.54
N SER A 86 0.70 3.27 -3.84
CA SER A 86 0.78 3.31 -2.38
C SER A 86 2.05 4.03 -1.91
N THR A 87 2.14 4.27 -0.61
CA THR A 87 3.32 4.81 0.07
C THR A 87 4.18 3.70 0.67
N HIS A 88 5.30 4.08 1.30
CA HIS A 88 6.14 3.22 2.14
C HIS A 88 5.39 2.56 3.31
N ARG A 89 4.22 3.11 3.69
CA ARG A 89 3.32 2.59 4.71
C ARG A 89 2.13 1.89 4.05
N GLY A 90 2.43 1.01 3.09
CA GLY A 90 1.46 0.56 2.11
C GLY A 90 0.77 -0.77 2.39
N HIS A 91 1.09 -1.47 3.48
CA HIS A 91 0.63 -2.85 3.71
C HIS A 91 -0.90 -2.92 3.77
N GLY A 92 -1.54 -1.98 4.47
CA GLY A 92 -2.99 -1.86 4.49
C GLY A 92 -3.62 -1.69 3.11
N HIS A 93 -3.06 -0.83 2.25
CA HIS A 93 -3.58 -0.62 0.89
C HIS A 93 -3.52 -1.89 0.04
N VAL A 94 -2.40 -2.61 0.08
CA VAL A 94 -2.23 -3.80 -0.75
C VAL A 94 -3.08 -4.97 -0.25
N LEU A 95 -3.19 -5.14 1.08
CA LEU A 95 -4.09 -6.13 1.68
C LEU A 95 -5.56 -5.83 1.37
N ALA A 96 -5.99 -4.57 1.55
CA ALA A 96 -7.34 -4.13 1.20
C ALA A 96 -7.65 -4.30 -0.29
N ARG A 97 -6.64 -4.28 -1.17
CA ARG A 97 -6.81 -4.58 -2.58
C ARG A 97 -6.89 -6.07 -2.91
N GLY A 98 -6.49 -6.96 -1.99
CA GLY A 98 -6.62 -8.42 -2.14
C GLY A 98 -5.31 -9.18 -2.23
N VAL A 99 -4.18 -8.57 -1.85
CA VAL A 99 -2.91 -9.29 -1.73
C VAL A 99 -3.01 -10.42 -0.69
N ASP A 100 -2.45 -11.57 -1.03
CA ASP A 100 -2.32 -12.71 -0.12
C ASP A 100 -1.37 -12.35 1.05
N PRO A 101 -1.83 -12.38 2.32
CA PRO A 101 -1.01 -12.03 3.46
C PRO A 101 0.21 -12.94 3.62
N ARG A 102 0.14 -14.20 3.18
CA ARG A 102 1.26 -15.15 3.21
C ARG A 102 2.41 -14.65 2.34
N ARG A 103 2.10 -14.23 1.11
CA ARG A 103 3.08 -13.70 0.16
C ARG A 103 3.60 -12.33 0.56
N LEU A 104 2.75 -11.48 1.15
CA LEU A 104 3.21 -10.18 1.66
C LEU A 104 4.19 -10.37 2.82
N LEU A 105 3.90 -11.26 3.76
CA LEU A 105 4.80 -11.52 4.88
C LEU A 105 6.14 -12.14 4.42
N ALA A 106 6.09 -13.07 3.46
CA ALA A 106 7.26 -13.61 2.79
C ALA A 106 8.09 -12.51 2.10
N GLU A 107 7.44 -11.55 1.44
CA GLU A 107 8.11 -10.39 0.83
C GLU A 107 8.84 -9.54 1.86
N LEU A 108 8.18 -9.23 2.98
CA LEU A 108 8.79 -8.46 4.09
C LEU A 108 9.98 -9.22 4.71
N ALA A 109 9.91 -10.55 4.78
CA ALA A 109 10.98 -11.41 5.29
C ALA A 109 12.07 -11.71 4.23
N GLY A 110 12.02 -11.08 3.05
CA GLY A 110 13.02 -11.24 2.00
C GLY A 110 13.06 -12.65 1.39
N ARG A 111 11.90 -13.32 1.29
CA ARG A 111 11.79 -14.72 0.83
C ARG A 111 11.36 -14.83 -0.63
N VAL A 112 11.74 -15.92 -1.31
CA VAL A 112 11.50 -16.13 -2.74
C VAL A 112 10.01 -16.19 -3.11
N ASP A 113 9.17 -16.68 -2.20
CA ASP A 113 7.72 -16.76 -2.43
C ASP A 113 6.99 -15.43 -2.16
N GLY A 114 7.74 -14.38 -1.83
CA GLY A 114 7.26 -13.02 -1.72
C GLY A 114 6.56 -12.52 -2.98
N LEU A 115 5.76 -11.45 -2.83
CA LEU A 115 5.05 -10.80 -3.95
C LEU A 115 5.96 -10.46 -5.13
N ASN A 116 7.15 -9.98 -4.81
CA ASN A 116 8.18 -9.52 -5.72
C ASN A 116 9.50 -10.30 -5.49
N ARG A 117 9.38 -11.56 -5.05
CA ARG A 117 10.47 -12.51 -4.77
C ARG A 117 11.44 -12.05 -3.68
N GLY A 118 10.94 -11.32 -2.68
CA GLY A 118 11.74 -10.86 -1.53
C GLY A 118 12.67 -9.69 -1.86
N ARG A 119 12.50 -9.04 -3.01
CA ARG A 119 13.38 -7.96 -3.50
C ARG A 119 12.86 -6.57 -3.19
N GLY A 120 11.55 -6.41 -3.14
CA GLY A 120 10.90 -5.12 -2.90
C GLY A 120 10.82 -4.79 -1.41
N GLY A 121 10.62 -5.82 -0.58
CA GLY A 121 10.48 -5.69 0.86
C GLY A 121 9.29 -4.82 1.26
N SER A 122 9.37 -4.20 2.43
CA SER A 122 8.25 -3.46 3.03
C SER A 122 7.75 -2.26 2.21
N MET A 123 8.58 -1.65 1.36
CA MET A 123 8.27 -0.35 0.75
C MET A 123 7.95 -0.41 -0.75
N HIS A 124 8.03 -1.59 -1.38
CA HIS A 124 7.90 -1.72 -2.84
C HIS A 124 6.96 -2.85 -3.29
N ALA A 125 6.03 -3.25 -2.43
CA ALA A 125 5.01 -4.25 -2.78
C ALA A 125 4.26 -3.81 -4.06
N ALA A 126 4.25 -4.67 -5.08
CA ALA A 126 3.58 -4.41 -6.35
C ALA A 126 2.93 -5.69 -6.90
N ASP A 127 1.69 -5.57 -7.39
CA ASP A 127 0.98 -6.65 -8.07
C ASP A 127 0.03 -6.06 -9.13
N LEU A 128 0.48 -6.07 -10.39
CA LEU A 128 -0.27 -5.51 -11.50
C LEU A 128 -1.58 -6.26 -11.78
N SER A 129 -1.70 -7.53 -11.38
CA SER A 129 -2.94 -8.29 -11.57
C SER A 129 -4.07 -7.78 -10.66
N LEU A 130 -3.71 -7.19 -9.52
CA LEU A 130 -4.61 -6.52 -8.58
C LEU A 130 -4.67 -4.99 -8.81
N GLY A 131 -3.99 -4.48 -9.85
CA GLY A 131 -3.91 -3.04 -10.11
C GLY A 131 -2.99 -2.27 -9.16
N ILE A 132 -2.16 -2.96 -8.37
CA ILE A 132 -1.20 -2.32 -7.47
C ILE A 132 0.05 -1.97 -8.28
N LEU A 133 0.17 -0.69 -8.65
CA LEU A 133 1.26 -0.19 -9.48
C LEU A 133 2.60 -0.07 -8.73
N GLY A 134 2.53 -0.10 -7.39
CA GLY A 134 3.69 -0.11 -6.52
C GLY A 134 3.48 0.75 -5.27
N ALA A 135 4.02 0.26 -4.16
CA ALA A 135 4.36 1.09 -3.02
C ALA A 135 5.68 1.84 -3.30
N ASN A 136 5.79 3.07 -2.80
CA ASN A 136 6.96 3.92 -3.04
C ASN A 136 7.57 4.46 -1.74
N GLY A 137 8.89 4.34 -1.61
CA GLY A 137 9.70 4.99 -0.57
C GLY A 137 9.82 6.51 -0.76
N ILE A 138 9.73 6.99 -2.00
CA ILE A 138 9.86 8.41 -2.34
C ILE A 138 8.54 9.13 -2.10
N VAL A 139 8.56 10.13 -1.22
CA VAL A 139 7.37 10.91 -0.83
C VAL A 139 6.76 11.59 -2.06
N GLY A 140 5.46 11.40 -2.28
CA GLY A 140 4.72 12.00 -3.40
C GLY A 140 4.87 11.29 -4.76
N ALA A 141 5.81 10.34 -4.92
CA ALA A 141 6.10 9.72 -6.21
C ALA A 141 4.98 8.83 -6.77
N GLY A 142 4.00 8.42 -5.95
CA GLY A 142 2.82 7.67 -6.42
C GLY A 142 1.90 8.49 -7.32
N ALA A 143 1.74 9.78 -7.03
CA ALA A 143 0.81 10.65 -7.76
C ALA A 143 1.05 10.70 -9.28
N PRO A 144 2.26 10.97 -9.79
CA PRO A 144 2.48 11.00 -11.24
C PRO A 144 2.29 9.63 -11.90
N ILE A 145 2.56 8.53 -11.19
CA ILE A 145 2.33 7.16 -11.70
C ILE A 145 0.83 6.89 -11.83
N ALA A 146 0.03 7.25 -10.82
CA ALA A 146 -1.42 7.13 -10.87
C ALA A 146 -2.03 8.01 -11.98
N VAL A 147 -1.54 9.24 -12.13
CA VAL A 147 -1.94 10.15 -13.22
C VAL A 147 -1.62 9.56 -14.59
N GLY A 148 -0.42 9.01 -14.77
CA GLY A 148 -0.04 8.33 -16.02
C GLY A 148 -0.89 7.10 -16.32
N ALA A 149 -1.25 6.32 -15.29
CA ALA A 149 -2.12 5.17 -15.44
C ALA A 149 -3.55 5.55 -15.85
N ALA A 150 -4.11 6.60 -15.24
CA ALA A 150 -5.42 7.14 -15.60
C ALA A 150 -5.43 7.76 -17.01
N TRP A 151 -4.34 8.45 -17.38
CA TRP A 151 -4.15 8.95 -18.75
C TRP A 151 -4.15 7.79 -19.75
N ALA A 152 -3.36 6.74 -19.50
CA ALA A 152 -3.31 5.57 -20.38
C ALA A 152 -4.66 4.84 -20.50
N ALA A 153 -5.41 4.70 -19.40
CA ALA A 153 -6.76 4.14 -19.42
C ALA A 153 -7.69 4.96 -20.32
N ARG A 154 -7.69 6.29 -20.16
CA ARG A 154 -8.50 7.18 -20.99
C ARG A 154 -8.13 7.12 -22.47
N GLN A 155 -6.83 7.08 -22.79
CA GLN A 155 -6.37 6.93 -24.18
C GLN A 155 -6.84 5.60 -24.81
N ALA A 156 -7.00 4.56 -24.00
CA ALA A 156 -7.52 3.26 -24.42
C ALA A 156 -9.07 3.20 -24.48
N GLY A 157 -9.78 4.31 -24.20
CA GLY A 157 -11.25 4.33 -24.15
C GLY A 157 -11.83 3.58 -22.95
N ASP A 158 -11.02 3.39 -21.90
CA ASP A 158 -11.37 2.65 -20.69
C ASP A 158 -11.83 3.60 -19.58
N ASP A 159 -12.70 3.12 -18.70
CA ASP A 159 -13.28 3.86 -17.59
C ASP A 159 -12.56 3.63 -16.23
N ARG A 160 -11.49 2.83 -16.22
CA ARG A 160 -10.66 2.56 -15.04
C ARG A 160 -10.22 3.84 -14.32
N VAL A 161 -10.39 3.81 -13.00
CA VAL A 161 -9.93 4.86 -12.09
C VAL A 161 -8.56 4.49 -11.52
N ALA A 162 -7.71 5.49 -11.31
CA ALA A 162 -6.47 5.35 -10.57
C ALA A 162 -6.54 6.09 -9.23
N VAL A 163 -6.12 5.44 -8.14
CA VAL A 163 -6.01 6.03 -6.81
C VAL A 163 -4.55 6.31 -6.47
N SER A 164 -4.28 7.48 -5.90
CA SER A 164 -2.97 7.80 -5.32
C SER A 164 -3.10 8.06 -3.83
N PHE A 165 -2.61 7.12 -3.00
CA PHE A 165 -2.45 7.32 -1.56
C PHE A 165 -1.17 8.09 -1.25
N PHE A 166 -1.25 9.05 -0.33
CA PHE A 166 -0.10 9.78 0.20
C PHE A 166 -0.41 10.34 1.60
N GLY A 167 0.63 10.65 2.38
CA GLY A 167 0.46 11.29 3.70
C GLY A 167 0.49 12.82 3.63
N ASP A 168 0.10 13.48 4.72
CA ASP A 168 0.09 14.95 4.86
C ASP A 168 1.43 15.63 4.50
N GLY A 169 2.57 15.03 4.85
CA GLY A 169 3.88 15.54 4.46
C GLY A 169 4.11 15.60 2.93
N ALA A 170 3.44 14.75 2.15
CA ALA A 170 3.57 14.76 0.69
C ALA A 170 2.90 15.97 0.05
N LEU A 171 2.02 16.68 0.76
CA LEU A 171 1.39 17.91 0.28
C LEU A 171 2.44 18.94 -0.15
N ASN A 172 3.62 18.92 0.46
CA ASN A 172 4.74 19.82 0.18
C ASN A 172 5.64 19.39 -0.99
N GLN A 173 5.34 18.27 -1.67
CA GLN A 173 6.12 17.82 -2.83
C GLN A 173 5.63 18.49 -4.11
N GLY A 174 6.55 19.10 -4.87
CA GLY A 174 6.23 19.73 -6.16
C GLY A 174 5.56 18.76 -7.13
N VAL A 175 6.07 17.53 -7.21
CA VAL A 175 5.53 16.48 -8.10
C VAL A 175 4.05 16.15 -7.83
N LEU A 176 3.58 16.31 -6.59
CA LEU A 176 2.18 16.10 -6.25
C LEU A 176 1.31 17.21 -6.82
N LEU A 177 1.76 18.47 -6.71
CA LEU A 177 1.04 19.63 -7.25
C LEU A 177 1.04 19.66 -8.78
N GLU A 178 2.16 19.27 -9.40
CA GLU A 178 2.25 19.05 -10.85
C GLU A 178 1.27 17.96 -11.30
N SER A 179 1.12 16.89 -10.52
CA SER A 179 0.15 15.82 -10.76
C SER A 179 -1.30 16.31 -10.64
N PHE A 180 -1.61 17.16 -9.65
CA PHE A 180 -2.93 17.81 -9.55
C PHE A 180 -3.23 18.64 -10.79
N ASN A 181 -2.27 19.47 -11.22
CA ASN A 181 -2.42 20.29 -12.42
C ASN A 181 -2.72 19.46 -13.66
N LEU A 182 -1.93 18.41 -13.94
CA LEU A 182 -2.15 17.54 -15.10
C LEU A 182 -3.47 16.79 -15.02
N ALA A 183 -3.80 16.22 -13.85
CA ALA A 183 -5.05 15.50 -13.66
C ALA A 183 -6.27 16.40 -13.88
N ALA A 184 -6.24 17.64 -13.37
CA ALA A 184 -7.32 18.60 -13.52
C ALA A 184 -7.44 19.11 -14.97
N MET A 185 -6.33 19.57 -15.56
CA MET A 185 -6.28 20.08 -16.94
C MET A 185 -6.81 19.06 -17.94
N TRP A 186 -6.44 17.80 -17.76
CA TRP A 186 -6.89 16.72 -18.62
C TRP A 186 -8.19 16.07 -18.15
N ARG A 187 -8.79 16.44 -17.02
CA ARG A 187 -9.97 15.78 -16.45
C ARG A 187 -9.80 14.25 -16.35
N LEU A 188 -8.66 13.80 -15.83
CA LEU A 188 -8.36 12.38 -15.71
C LEU A 188 -9.14 11.69 -14.59
N PRO A 189 -9.45 10.39 -14.72
CA PRO A 189 -10.14 9.61 -13.69
C PRO A 189 -9.18 9.22 -12.54
N VAL A 190 -8.75 10.22 -11.75
CA VAL A 190 -7.83 10.03 -10.62
C VAL A 190 -8.47 10.44 -9.30
N VAL A 191 -8.34 9.61 -8.27
CA VAL A 191 -8.71 9.97 -6.90
C VAL A 191 -7.45 10.08 -6.04
N PHE A 192 -7.21 11.29 -5.53
CA PHE A 192 -6.10 11.59 -4.64
C PHE A 192 -6.55 11.40 -3.18
N VAL A 193 -5.87 10.53 -2.44
CA VAL A 193 -6.23 10.20 -1.05
C VAL A 193 -5.10 10.63 -0.13
N CYS A 194 -5.33 11.70 0.62
CA CYS A 194 -4.44 12.21 1.64
C CYS A 194 -4.77 11.55 2.98
N GLU A 195 -3.92 10.66 3.44
CA GLU A 195 -3.94 10.08 4.78
C GLU A 195 -3.29 11.07 5.75
N ASN A 196 -4.09 12.02 6.24
CA ASN A 196 -3.61 13.04 7.16
C ASN A 196 -3.59 12.45 8.58
N ASN A 197 -2.41 11.96 9.00
CA ASN A 197 -2.18 11.46 10.35
C ASN A 197 -1.55 12.52 11.27
N GLY A 198 -1.44 13.76 10.80
CA GLY A 198 -0.94 14.91 11.53
C GLY A 198 0.58 15.02 11.58
N TYR A 199 1.35 14.08 11.01
CA TYR A 199 2.81 14.06 11.13
C TYR A 199 3.56 13.57 9.88
N ALA A 200 4.48 14.40 9.40
CA ALA A 200 5.55 14.03 8.50
C ALA A 200 6.77 13.56 9.30
N THR A 201 6.86 12.25 9.54
CA THR A 201 7.84 11.64 10.48
C THR A 201 7.65 12.23 11.88
N THR A 202 8.50 13.18 12.30
CA THR A 202 8.40 13.88 13.61
C THR A 202 7.85 15.30 13.50
N LEU A 203 7.72 15.84 12.28
CA LEU A 203 7.27 17.22 12.04
C LEU A 203 5.74 17.28 12.03
N PRO A 204 5.11 18.05 12.94
CA PRO A 204 3.65 18.23 12.91
C PRO A 204 3.20 18.88 11.60
N ALA A 205 2.19 18.30 10.95
CA ALA A 205 1.69 18.79 9.66
C ALA A 205 1.23 20.25 9.73
N ALA A 206 0.58 20.63 10.84
CA ALA A 206 0.07 21.99 11.07
C ALA A 206 1.16 23.08 11.08
N THR A 207 2.43 22.73 11.30
CA THR A 207 3.55 23.69 11.28
C THR A 207 4.29 23.71 9.94
N ALA A 208 4.01 22.76 9.05
CA ALA A 208 4.74 22.55 7.82
C ALA A 208 3.88 22.66 6.55
N VAL A 209 2.56 22.55 6.67
CA VAL A 209 1.61 22.66 5.56
C VAL A 209 0.83 23.94 5.70
N ALA A 210 1.20 24.97 4.92
CA ALA A 210 0.40 26.16 4.81
C ALA A 210 -0.95 25.86 4.13
N GLY A 211 -2.01 26.55 4.58
CA GLY A 211 -3.38 26.35 4.11
C GLY A 211 -4.01 25.05 4.64
N SER A 212 -4.79 24.38 3.80
CA SER A 212 -5.40 23.08 4.11
C SER A 212 -5.15 22.07 3.00
N ALA A 213 -5.23 20.78 3.32
CA ALA A 213 -5.07 19.71 2.33
C ALA A 213 -6.11 19.84 1.20
N VAL A 214 -7.39 20.02 1.55
CA VAL A 214 -8.46 20.26 0.58
C VAL A 214 -8.27 21.58 -0.19
N GLY A 215 -7.74 22.62 0.44
CA GLY A 215 -7.46 23.91 -0.21
C GLY A 215 -6.40 23.80 -1.31
N ARG A 216 -5.39 22.94 -1.12
CA ARG A 216 -4.38 22.66 -2.15
C ARG A 216 -4.99 22.02 -3.39
N ALA A 217 -5.90 21.05 -3.23
CA ALA A 217 -6.60 20.44 -4.35
C ALA A 217 -7.58 21.42 -5.02
N ALA A 218 -8.32 22.19 -4.22
CA ALA A 218 -9.27 23.19 -4.70
C ALA A 218 -8.61 24.30 -5.54
N ALA A 219 -7.35 24.65 -5.26
CA ALA A 219 -6.59 25.61 -6.05
C ALA A 219 -6.39 25.17 -7.52
N PHE A 220 -6.47 23.87 -7.82
CA PHE A 220 -6.44 23.32 -9.18
C PHE A 220 -7.84 23.00 -9.73
N GLY A 221 -8.90 23.41 -9.04
CA GLY A 221 -10.28 23.10 -9.41
C GLY A 221 -10.68 21.63 -9.18
N ILE A 222 -9.94 20.90 -8.35
CA ILE A 222 -10.25 19.51 -7.99
C ILE A 222 -11.26 19.51 -6.84
N PRO A 223 -12.46 18.90 -6.99
CA PRO A 223 -13.39 18.72 -5.89
C PRO A 223 -12.74 17.93 -4.75
N ALA A 224 -12.81 18.49 -3.55
CA ALA A 224 -12.08 17.99 -2.39
C ALA A 224 -12.98 17.93 -1.16
N VAL A 225 -12.90 16.85 -0.41
CA VAL A 225 -13.66 16.64 0.83
C VAL A 225 -12.75 16.18 1.96
N THR A 226 -13.01 16.66 3.17
CA THR A 226 -12.40 16.14 4.40
C THR A 226 -13.35 15.13 5.04
N VAL A 227 -12.85 13.95 5.39
CA VAL A 227 -13.62 12.87 6.02
C VAL A 227 -12.96 12.40 7.30
N ASP A 228 -13.76 11.84 8.21
CA ASP A 228 -13.22 11.11 9.35
C ASP A 228 -12.57 9.82 8.86
N GLY A 229 -11.23 9.80 8.83
CA GLY A 229 -10.44 8.65 8.41
C GLY A 229 -10.43 7.51 9.43
N MET A 230 -11.07 7.67 10.58
CA MET A 230 -11.29 6.61 11.57
C MET A 230 -12.66 5.91 11.39
N ASP A 231 -13.47 6.37 10.43
CA ASP A 231 -14.79 5.81 10.12
C ASP A 231 -14.79 5.16 8.73
N THR A 232 -14.73 3.83 8.71
CA THR A 232 -14.67 3.04 7.46
C THR A 232 -15.84 3.33 6.52
N GLU A 233 -17.05 3.55 7.04
CA GLU A 233 -18.23 3.80 6.20
C GLU A 233 -18.23 5.23 5.65
N ALA A 234 -17.78 6.21 6.44
CA ALA A 234 -17.63 7.58 5.96
C ALA A 234 -16.57 7.68 4.85
N VAL A 235 -15.44 7.00 5.02
CA VAL A 235 -14.41 6.91 3.97
C VAL A 235 -14.97 6.21 2.73
N ARG A 236 -15.66 5.06 2.90
CA ARG A 236 -16.26 4.32 1.77
C ARG A 236 -17.22 5.19 0.97
N ALA A 237 -18.15 5.86 1.63
CA ALA A 237 -19.15 6.70 0.96
C ALA A 237 -18.49 7.83 0.14
N ALA A 238 -17.51 8.53 0.72
CA ALA A 238 -16.80 9.58 0.02
C ALA A 238 -15.94 9.05 -1.15
N ALA A 239 -15.34 7.87 -0.99
CA ALA A 239 -14.58 7.22 -2.04
C ALA A 239 -15.49 6.77 -3.19
N GLU A 240 -16.66 6.21 -2.91
CA GLU A 240 -17.66 5.82 -3.92
C GLU A 240 -18.10 7.02 -4.75
N GLU A 241 -18.39 8.16 -4.13
CA GLU A 241 -18.74 9.40 -4.84
C GLU A 241 -17.59 9.88 -5.74
N ALA A 242 -16.37 9.95 -5.21
CA ALA A 242 -15.21 10.41 -5.97
C ALA A 242 -14.86 9.48 -7.12
N VAL A 243 -14.93 8.15 -6.92
CA VAL A 243 -14.68 7.14 -7.94
C VAL A 243 -15.76 7.19 -9.02
N ALA A 244 -17.05 7.23 -8.67
CA ALA A 244 -18.15 7.32 -9.63
C ALA A 244 -18.04 8.59 -10.48
N ARG A 245 -17.71 9.73 -9.86
CA ARG A 245 -17.46 10.98 -10.56
C ARG A 245 -16.26 10.90 -11.50
N ALA A 246 -15.13 10.36 -11.05
CA ALA A 246 -13.94 10.19 -11.87
C ALA A 246 -14.23 9.30 -13.09
N ARG A 247 -14.86 8.15 -12.87
CA ARG A 247 -15.24 7.16 -13.88
C ARG A 247 -16.18 7.72 -14.95
N SER A 248 -17.16 8.54 -14.55
CA SER A 248 -18.10 9.20 -15.48
C SER A 248 -17.50 10.38 -16.27
N GLY A 249 -16.17 10.57 -16.24
CA GLY A 249 -15.49 11.65 -16.94
C GLY A 249 -15.61 13.00 -16.23
N GLY A 250 -16.04 13.00 -14.97
CA GLY A 250 -16.11 14.20 -14.14
C GLY A 250 -14.74 14.87 -13.93
N GLY A 251 -13.65 14.11 -14.04
CA GLY A 251 -12.30 14.54 -13.71
C GLY A 251 -11.89 14.10 -12.31
N PRO A 252 -10.75 14.58 -11.79
CA PRO A 252 -10.20 14.06 -10.55
C PRO A 252 -11.03 14.43 -9.32
N GLY A 253 -10.81 13.69 -8.23
CA GLY A 253 -11.32 13.98 -6.90
C GLY A 253 -10.23 13.91 -5.83
N PHE A 254 -10.47 14.53 -4.68
CA PHE A 254 -9.54 14.54 -3.56
C PHE A 254 -10.24 14.23 -2.23
N LEU A 255 -9.68 13.32 -1.45
CA LEU A 255 -10.13 12.99 -0.10
C LEU A 255 -9.01 13.31 0.90
N GLU A 256 -9.29 14.20 1.87
CA GLU A 256 -8.50 14.29 3.10
C GLU A 256 -9.10 13.35 4.13
N CYS A 257 -8.47 12.21 4.36
CA CYS A 257 -8.83 11.28 5.42
C CYS A 257 -8.07 11.65 6.69
N ARG A 258 -8.76 12.28 7.66
CA ARG A 258 -8.16 12.60 8.97
C ARG A 258 -8.09 11.34 9.82
N THR A 259 -6.89 10.79 9.95
CA THR A 259 -6.63 9.50 10.60
C THR A 259 -5.49 9.64 11.60
N TYR A 260 -4.97 8.54 12.13
CA TYR A 260 -3.84 8.59 13.03
C TYR A 260 -2.97 7.34 12.95
N ARG A 261 -1.66 7.56 13.05
CA ARG A 261 -0.66 6.49 13.14
C ARG A 261 -0.43 6.16 14.61
N PHE A 262 -0.98 5.06 15.11
CA PHE A 262 -0.84 4.67 16.52
C PHE A 262 0.60 4.30 16.92
N GLU A 263 1.40 3.89 15.95
CA GLU A 263 2.81 3.52 16.13
C GLU A 263 3.78 4.67 15.84
N GLY A 264 5.08 4.45 16.04
CA GLY A 264 6.12 5.34 15.52
C GLY A 264 6.07 5.44 13.99
N HIS A 265 6.80 6.41 13.41
CA HIS A 265 6.91 6.51 11.96
C HIS A 265 7.42 5.20 11.33
N HIS A 266 8.50 4.65 11.90
CA HIS A 266 9.02 3.34 11.57
C HIS A 266 9.50 2.62 12.84
N THR A 267 9.71 1.31 12.76
CA THR A 267 10.09 0.47 13.91
C THR A 267 11.38 0.90 14.62
N MET A 268 12.32 1.54 13.93
CA MET A 268 13.56 2.05 14.57
C MET A 268 13.32 3.21 15.54
N GLU A 269 12.20 3.95 15.46
CA GLU A 269 11.94 5.06 16.38
C GLU A 269 11.79 4.59 17.83
N ARG A 270 11.25 3.37 18.03
CA ARG A 270 11.15 2.73 19.35
C ARG A 270 12.53 2.57 20.00
N ARG A 271 13.57 2.28 19.20
CA ARG A 271 14.96 2.20 19.68
C ARG A 271 15.55 3.58 19.97
N MET A 272 15.18 4.57 19.15
CA MET A 272 15.66 5.96 19.26
C MET A 272 14.99 6.76 20.40
N LYS A 273 13.88 6.26 20.97
CA LYS A 273 13.12 6.90 22.06
C LYS A 273 12.71 8.35 21.75
N LEU A 274 12.39 8.63 20.48
CA LEU A 274 11.94 9.96 20.04
C LEU A 274 10.64 10.34 20.75
N ARG A 275 10.53 11.60 21.18
CA ARG A 275 9.33 12.16 21.81
C ARG A 275 8.91 13.43 21.07
N TYR A 276 7.87 13.31 20.27
CA TYR A 276 7.29 14.41 19.48
C TYR A 276 5.75 14.41 19.49
N ARG A 277 5.15 13.45 20.21
CA ARG A 277 3.70 13.28 20.43
C ARG A 277 3.48 13.04 21.91
N THR A 278 2.40 13.58 22.46
CA THR A 278 2.07 13.33 23.86
C THR A 278 1.35 11.99 24.02
N PRO A 279 1.50 11.27 25.16
CA PRO A 279 0.73 10.08 25.44
C PRO A 279 -0.79 10.33 25.39
N GLU A 280 -1.23 11.51 25.82
CA GLU A 280 -2.63 11.93 25.83
C GLU A 280 -3.18 12.03 24.41
N GLU A 281 -2.45 12.68 23.50
CA GLU A 281 -2.83 12.78 22.09
C GLU A 281 -3.00 11.38 21.46
N VAL A 282 -2.05 10.47 21.71
CA VAL A 282 -2.13 9.10 21.21
C VAL A 282 -3.31 8.35 21.81
N ALA A 283 -3.62 8.54 23.10
CA ALA A 283 -4.75 7.91 23.77
C ALA A 283 -6.09 8.40 23.21
N ASP A 284 -6.22 9.71 22.97
CA ASP A 284 -7.43 10.32 22.39
C ASP A 284 -7.73 9.75 20.99
N TRP A 285 -6.69 9.57 20.16
CA TRP A 285 -6.86 8.93 18.86
C TRP A 285 -7.14 7.42 18.96
N ARG A 286 -6.55 6.72 19.93
CA ARG A 286 -6.85 5.30 20.18
C ARG A 286 -8.28 5.06 20.64
N ALA A 287 -8.89 6.01 21.36
CA ALA A 287 -10.31 5.94 21.70
C ALA A 287 -11.23 5.97 20.46
N ARG A 288 -10.69 6.38 19.30
CA ARG A 288 -11.36 6.41 18.00
C ARG A 288 -10.96 5.25 17.08
N ASP A 289 -10.35 4.18 17.60
CA ASP A 289 -9.97 3.01 16.80
C ASP A 289 -11.16 2.51 15.94
N PRO A 290 -10.97 2.27 14.63
CA PRO A 290 -12.05 1.81 13.76
C PRO A 290 -12.58 0.41 14.11
N LEU A 291 -11.76 -0.45 14.74
CA LEU A 291 -12.13 -1.85 15.00
C LEU A 291 -13.33 -2.02 15.95
N PRO A 292 -13.35 -1.40 17.16
CA PRO A 292 -14.50 -1.50 18.06
C PRO A 292 -15.82 -1.06 17.41
N ARG A 293 -15.79 0.03 16.64
CA ARG A 293 -16.98 0.53 15.93
C ARG A 293 -17.46 -0.45 14.88
N ALA A 294 -16.55 -1.01 14.09
CA ALA A 294 -16.89 -2.01 13.07
C ALA A 294 -17.38 -3.33 13.69
N ALA A 295 -16.80 -3.77 14.82
CA ALA A 295 -17.25 -4.94 15.57
C ALA A 295 -18.70 -4.77 16.07
N ALA A 296 -19.01 -3.60 16.63
CA ALA A 296 -20.36 -3.29 17.10
C ALA A 296 -21.40 -3.34 15.98
N ALA A 297 -21.03 -2.94 14.76
CA ALA A 297 -21.92 -2.95 13.60
C ALA A 297 -22.30 -4.37 13.11
N ILE A 298 -21.47 -5.38 13.38
CA ILE A 298 -21.71 -6.78 12.97
C ILE A 298 -22.13 -7.69 14.13
N GLY A 299 -22.03 -7.19 15.37
CA GLY A 299 -22.30 -7.94 16.60
C GLY A 299 -21.11 -8.73 17.12
N GLU A 300 -20.96 -8.78 18.45
CA GLU A 300 -19.78 -9.32 19.13
C GLU A 300 -19.49 -10.80 18.81
N VAL A 301 -20.52 -11.64 18.70
CA VAL A 301 -20.35 -13.07 18.37
C VAL A 301 -19.74 -13.22 16.98
N ARG A 302 -20.27 -12.52 15.99
CA ARG A 302 -19.76 -12.56 14.61
C ARG A 302 -18.36 -11.95 14.53
N ALA A 303 -18.11 -10.87 15.27
CA ALA A 303 -16.79 -10.26 15.37
C ALA A 303 -15.75 -11.25 15.92
N ALA A 304 -16.06 -11.95 17.01
CA ALA A 304 -15.17 -12.94 17.61
C ALA A 304 -14.89 -14.14 16.68
N GLU A 305 -15.89 -14.61 15.92
CA GLU A 305 -15.70 -15.65 14.90
C GLU A 305 -14.71 -15.21 13.80
N LEU A 306 -14.86 -13.98 13.31
CA LEU A 306 -13.99 -13.42 12.29
C LEU A 306 -12.58 -13.16 12.83
N ASP A 307 -12.45 -12.69 14.07
CA ASP A 307 -11.18 -12.52 14.75
C ASP A 307 -10.41 -13.85 14.84
N ALA A 308 -11.08 -14.92 15.24
CA ALA A 308 -10.48 -16.27 15.30
C ALA A 308 -10.05 -16.76 13.92
N SER A 309 -10.88 -16.56 12.90
CA SER A 309 -10.55 -16.92 11.52
C SER A 309 -9.34 -16.16 10.99
N VAL A 310 -9.26 -14.86 11.24
CA VAL A 310 -8.12 -14.01 10.82
C VAL A 310 -6.85 -14.41 11.56
N ALA A 311 -6.94 -14.69 12.87
CA ALA A 311 -5.80 -15.17 13.64
C ALA A 311 -5.22 -16.49 13.09
N ALA A 312 -6.08 -17.43 12.71
CA ALA A 312 -5.65 -18.68 12.08
C ALA A 312 -4.99 -18.45 10.70
N GLU A 313 -5.55 -17.56 9.89
CA GLU A 313 -4.97 -17.17 8.60
C GLU A 313 -3.57 -16.55 8.76
N LEU A 314 -3.41 -15.64 9.73
CA LEU A 314 -2.15 -14.97 10.00
C LEU A 314 -1.08 -15.92 10.55
N ALA A 315 -1.47 -16.87 11.41
CA ALA A 315 -0.58 -17.94 11.86
C ALA A 315 -0.09 -18.81 10.69
N ALA A 316 -0.99 -19.15 9.76
CA ALA A 316 -0.61 -19.88 8.54
C ALA A 316 0.29 -19.03 7.62
N ALA A 317 0.07 -17.71 7.54
CA ALA A 317 0.94 -16.79 6.82
C ALA A 317 2.35 -16.71 7.42
N GLU A 318 2.47 -16.73 8.75
CA GLU A 318 3.77 -16.80 9.42
C GLU A 318 4.51 -18.08 9.06
N GLN A 319 3.84 -19.23 9.21
CA GLN A 319 4.43 -20.53 8.88
C GLN A 319 4.89 -20.59 7.43
N PHE A 320 4.07 -20.10 6.50
CA PHE A 320 4.42 -20.01 5.08
C PHE A 320 5.67 -19.15 4.86
N ALA A 321 5.71 -17.94 5.43
CA ALA A 321 6.84 -17.04 5.27
C ALA A 321 8.13 -17.61 5.87
N LEU A 322 8.06 -18.29 7.02
CA LEU A 322 9.22 -18.90 7.67
C LEU A 322 9.72 -20.16 6.95
N ALA A 323 8.83 -20.91 6.31
CA ALA A 323 9.18 -22.08 5.52
C ALA A 323 9.71 -21.73 4.12
N SER A 324 9.42 -20.52 3.60
CA SER A 324 9.90 -20.06 2.31
C SER A 324 11.41 -19.82 2.31
N GLU A 325 12.09 -20.22 1.24
CA GLU A 325 13.54 -20.11 1.12
C GLU A 325 14.00 -18.65 0.93
N LEU A 326 15.26 -18.40 1.28
CA LEU A 326 15.93 -17.16 0.92
C LEU A 326 16.28 -17.17 -0.59
N PRO A 327 16.28 -16.01 -1.27
CA PRO A 327 16.69 -15.92 -2.66
C PRO A 327 18.15 -16.29 -2.85
N ASP A 328 18.45 -16.93 -3.98
CA ASP A 328 19.82 -17.18 -4.43
C ASP A 328 20.52 -15.85 -4.78
N LEU A 329 21.73 -15.67 -4.26
CA LEU A 329 22.56 -14.50 -4.50
C LEU A 329 22.99 -14.38 -5.96
N GLU A 330 23.10 -15.50 -6.70
CA GLU A 330 23.44 -15.47 -8.13
C GLU A 330 22.38 -14.70 -8.94
N GLY A 331 21.11 -14.81 -8.53
CA GLY A 331 20.00 -14.11 -9.16
C GLY A 331 19.92 -12.62 -8.81
N ALA A 332 20.79 -12.06 -7.96
CA ALA A 332 20.63 -10.70 -7.43
C ALA A 332 20.44 -9.62 -8.52
N LEU A 333 21.03 -9.80 -9.71
CA LEU A 333 20.92 -8.88 -10.84
C LEU A 333 19.77 -9.19 -11.82
N ASP A 334 19.02 -10.27 -11.60
CA ASP A 334 17.85 -10.59 -12.39
C ASP A 334 16.82 -9.45 -12.35
N TYR A 335 16.08 -9.31 -13.44
CA TYR A 335 15.01 -8.31 -13.62
C TYR A 335 15.48 -6.85 -13.63
N LEU A 336 16.80 -6.58 -13.57
CA LEU A 336 17.33 -5.22 -13.79
C LEU A 336 17.02 -4.73 -15.20
N TYR A 337 17.10 -5.63 -16.19
CA TYR A 337 16.69 -5.43 -17.58
C TYR A 337 15.87 -6.63 -18.04
N ALA A 338 14.96 -6.42 -19.00
CA ALA A 338 14.09 -7.47 -19.53
C ALA A 338 14.87 -8.59 -20.24
N ASP A 339 15.99 -8.26 -20.89
CA ASP A 339 16.86 -9.17 -21.63
C ASP A 339 18.17 -9.50 -20.89
N GLY A 340 18.23 -9.17 -19.59
CA GLY A 340 19.41 -9.35 -18.76
C GLY A 340 20.48 -8.28 -18.97
N ARG A 341 21.53 -8.32 -18.14
CA ARG A 341 22.63 -7.35 -18.23
C ARG A 341 23.49 -7.67 -19.45
N ARG A 342 23.58 -6.72 -20.39
CA ARG A 342 24.53 -6.79 -21.52
C ARG A 342 25.67 -5.79 -21.30
N PRO A 343 26.93 -6.17 -21.57
CA PRO A 343 28.03 -5.22 -21.59
C PRO A 343 27.75 -4.13 -22.61
N ARG A 344 28.06 -2.88 -22.26
CA ARG A 344 27.98 -1.76 -23.22
C ARG A 344 29.04 -1.99 -24.30
N ALA A 345 28.68 -1.83 -25.58
CA ALA A 345 29.66 -1.91 -26.66
C ALA A 345 30.82 -0.92 -26.40
N GLY A 346 32.05 -1.42 -26.38
CA GLY A 346 33.26 -0.63 -26.08
C GLY A 346 33.64 -0.55 -24.59
N ALA A 347 32.85 -1.11 -23.68
CA ALA A 347 33.26 -1.30 -22.30
C ALA A 347 33.97 -2.67 -22.17
N THR A 348 35.30 -2.67 -22.25
CA THR A 348 36.12 -3.79 -21.77
C THR A 348 36.25 -3.66 -20.26
N GLY A 349 35.54 -4.51 -19.49
CA GLY A 349 35.61 -4.53 -18.03
C GLY A 349 34.62 -5.49 -17.42
#